data_AF-A0A7S0B2T1-F1
#
_entry.id   AF-A0A7S0B2T1-F1
#
_cell.length_a   1.000
_cell.length_b   1.000
_cell.length_c   1.000
_cell.angle_alpha   90.00
_cell.angle_beta   90.00
_cell.angle_gamma   90.00
#
_symmetry.space_group_name_H-M   'P 1'
#
loop_
_entity.id
_entity.type
_entity.pdbx_description
1 polymer ?
#
loop_
_entity_poly.entity_id
_entity_poly.type
_entity_poly.pdbx_seq_one_letter_code
_entity_poly.pdbx_strand_id
1 'polypeptide(L)'
;GGVTLGFGGCKNLRNLSLYKNNLAGPIPDWPSLDSLFMLDLGYNKMTGTLTESLGGHRILRLVYLNNNQFTGTIPVSYPTIGNRKLKEIHLNDNQLTGEMPSDWSNGFDYQKHILAIRVENNNLEGEFDKSLCELDVRSGKAELVELGADCDNCSCKLCEPYCTP
;
A
#
# COMPACT_ATOMS: atom_id res chain seq x y z
N GLY A 1 15.56 -11.35 -13.58
CA GLY A 1 14.33 -12.07 -14.02
C GLY A 1 13.14 -11.42 -13.36
N GLY A 2 11.96 -11.48 -13.96
CA GLY A 2 10.76 -10.85 -13.38
C GLY A 2 9.95 -11.79 -12.50
N VAL A 3 8.95 -11.22 -11.83
CA VAL A 3 7.89 -12.00 -11.19
C VAL A 3 7.01 -12.58 -12.31
N THR A 4 6.66 -13.86 -12.25
CA THR A 4 5.94 -14.55 -13.34
C THR A 4 4.55 -15.00 -12.93
N LEU A 5 3.71 -15.33 -13.92
CA LEU A 5 2.41 -15.98 -13.71
C LEU A 5 2.53 -17.38 -13.08
N GLY A 6 3.74 -17.93 -12.92
CA GLY A 6 3.96 -19.28 -12.38
C GLY A 6 3.36 -19.50 -10.98
N PHE A 7 3.20 -18.44 -10.19
CA PHE A 7 2.52 -18.51 -8.90
C PHE A 7 1.00 -18.65 -9.00
N GLY A 8 0.38 -18.35 -10.15
CA GLY A 8 -1.08 -18.39 -10.33
C GLY A 8 -1.72 -19.76 -10.06
N GLY A 9 -0.94 -20.85 -10.14
CA GLY A 9 -1.41 -22.20 -9.78
C GLY A 9 -1.38 -22.50 -8.27
N CYS A 10 -0.71 -21.69 -7.46
CA CYS A 10 -0.47 -21.93 -6.04
C CYS A 10 -1.66 -21.47 -5.17
N LYS A 11 -2.83 -22.09 -5.34
CA LYS A 11 -4.10 -21.68 -4.69
C LYS A 11 -4.06 -21.58 -3.15
N ASN A 12 -3.13 -22.29 -2.51
CA ASN A 12 -2.95 -22.30 -1.06
C ASN A 12 -1.82 -21.36 -0.58
N LEU A 13 -1.18 -20.62 -1.49
CA LEU A 13 -0.12 -19.68 -1.14
C LEU A 13 -0.71 -18.58 -0.27
N ARG A 14 -0.21 -18.49 0.96
CA ARG A 14 -0.62 -17.46 1.92
C ARG A 14 0.34 -16.28 1.97
N ASN A 15 1.64 -16.57 1.91
CA ASN A 15 2.67 -15.55 2.05
C ASN A 15 3.60 -15.65 0.85
N LEU A 16 3.69 -14.59 0.06
CA LEU A 16 4.66 -14.44 -1.01
C LEU A 16 5.57 -13.27 -0.67
N SER A 17 6.78 -13.56 -0.19
CA SER A 17 7.83 -12.55 -0.03
C SER A 17 8.97 -12.85 -0.99
N LEU A 18 9.26 -11.85 -1.82
CA LEU A 18 10.40 -11.77 -2.73
C LEU A 18 11.22 -10.50 -2.42
N TYR A 19 11.15 -10.04 -1.18
CA TYR A 19 11.83 -8.87 -0.66
C TYR A 19 13.32 -8.86 -0.96
N LYS A 20 13.85 -7.69 -1.30
CA LYS A 20 15.30 -7.42 -1.46
C LYS A 20 15.96 -8.33 -2.48
N ASN A 21 15.41 -8.33 -3.68
CA ASN A 21 15.97 -9.02 -4.84
C ASN A 21 16.26 -8.02 -5.99
N ASN A 22 16.70 -8.54 -7.12
CA ASN A 22 16.89 -7.78 -8.36
C ASN A 22 15.77 -8.07 -9.37
N LEU A 23 14.54 -8.30 -8.88
CA LEU A 23 13.39 -8.57 -9.76
C LEU A 23 12.98 -7.30 -10.49
N ALA A 24 12.51 -7.43 -11.72
CA ALA A 24 12.10 -6.32 -12.56
C ALA A 24 10.87 -6.67 -13.40
N GLY A 25 10.24 -5.67 -14.00
CA GLY A 25 8.98 -5.83 -14.72
C GLY A 25 7.76 -5.62 -13.82
N PRO A 26 6.54 -5.77 -14.39
CA PRO A 26 5.30 -5.52 -13.67
C PRO A 26 4.92 -6.64 -12.72
N ILE A 27 4.01 -6.31 -11.79
CA ILE A 27 3.28 -7.31 -11.01
C ILE A 27 2.36 -8.06 -11.98
N PRO A 28 2.48 -9.39 -12.12
CA PRO A 28 1.53 -10.17 -12.90
C PRO A 28 0.17 -10.24 -12.21
N ASP A 29 -0.90 -10.36 -12.98
CA ASP A 29 -2.20 -10.68 -12.41
C ASP A 29 -2.24 -12.12 -11.88
N TRP A 30 -2.72 -12.27 -10.65
CA TRP A 30 -2.86 -13.57 -9.99
C TRP A 30 -4.32 -13.85 -9.60
N PRO A 31 -5.21 -14.08 -10.58
CA PRO A 31 -6.65 -14.19 -10.32
C PRO A 31 -7.05 -15.39 -9.46
N SER A 32 -6.14 -16.31 -9.17
CA SER A 32 -6.41 -17.56 -8.44
C SER A 32 -5.69 -17.67 -7.10
N LEU A 33 -5.03 -16.60 -6.65
CA LEU A 33 -4.33 -16.56 -5.36
C LEU A 33 -5.27 -16.13 -4.20
N ASP A 34 -6.48 -16.69 -4.14
CA ASP A 34 -7.50 -16.32 -3.15
C ASP A 34 -7.07 -16.49 -1.68
N SER A 35 -6.06 -17.33 -1.44
CA SER A 35 -5.49 -17.57 -0.10
C SER A 35 -4.38 -16.58 0.29
N LEU A 36 -4.00 -15.66 -0.61
CA LEU A 36 -2.89 -14.76 -0.36
C LEU A 36 -3.24 -13.77 0.74
N PHE A 37 -2.44 -13.80 1.79
CA PHE A 37 -2.57 -13.00 3.01
C PHE A 37 -1.52 -11.89 3.07
N MET A 38 -0.31 -12.17 2.58
CA MET A 38 0.80 -11.21 2.52
C MET A 38 1.49 -11.28 1.16
N LEU A 39 1.66 -10.11 0.55
CA LEU A 39 2.49 -9.90 -0.63
C LEU A 39 3.60 -8.90 -0.28
N ASP A 40 4.84 -9.32 -0.48
CA ASP A 40 6.02 -8.50 -0.24
C ASP A 40 6.96 -8.58 -1.44
N LEU A 41 7.00 -7.49 -2.20
CA LEU A 41 7.90 -7.27 -3.34
C LEU A 41 8.84 -6.09 -3.09
N GLY A 42 8.98 -5.67 -1.82
CA GLY A 42 9.76 -4.48 -1.47
C GLY A 42 11.24 -4.61 -1.84
N TYR A 43 11.90 -3.47 -2.08
CA TYR A 43 13.32 -3.41 -2.40
C TYR A 43 13.68 -4.26 -3.63
N ASN A 44 13.04 -3.98 -4.75
CA ASN A 44 13.32 -4.60 -6.04
C ASN A 44 13.49 -3.51 -7.12
N LYS A 45 13.43 -3.90 -8.38
CA LYS A 45 13.43 -3.01 -9.55
C LYS A 45 12.13 -3.20 -10.34
N MET A 46 11.03 -3.48 -9.65
CA MET A 46 9.72 -3.69 -10.27
C MET A 46 9.25 -2.39 -10.94
N THR A 47 8.60 -2.49 -12.09
CA THR A 47 8.20 -1.37 -12.94
C THR A 47 6.74 -1.49 -13.35
N GLY A 48 6.18 -0.49 -14.03
CA GLY A 48 4.80 -0.54 -14.54
C GLY A 48 3.78 -0.06 -13.52
N THR A 49 2.50 -0.26 -13.82
CA THR A 49 1.40 0.23 -12.97
C THR A 49 0.97 -0.78 -11.93
N LEU A 50 0.46 -0.28 -10.81
CA LEU A 50 -0.28 -1.07 -9.84
C LEU A 50 -1.57 -1.62 -10.48
N THR A 51 -1.86 -2.90 -10.31
CA THR A 51 -3.01 -3.56 -10.94
C THR A 51 -4.24 -3.56 -10.02
N GLU A 52 -5.43 -3.33 -10.58
CA GLU A 52 -6.72 -3.42 -9.85
C GLU A 52 -7.02 -4.83 -9.34
N SER A 53 -6.41 -5.87 -9.93
CA SER A 53 -6.66 -7.28 -9.61
C SER A 53 -6.30 -7.64 -8.15
N LEU A 54 -5.32 -6.95 -7.55
CA LEU A 54 -4.98 -7.14 -6.14
C LEU A 54 -6.14 -6.78 -5.21
N GLY A 55 -7.00 -5.83 -5.61
CA GLY A 55 -8.23 -5.47 -4.89
C GLY A 55 -9.22 -6.63 -4.70
N GLY A 56 -9.21 -7.62 -5.61
CA GLY A 56 -10.08 -8.80 -5.55
C GLY A 56 -9.70 -9.83 -4.47
N HIS A 57 -8.50 -9.75 -3.90
CA HIS A 57 -7.98 -10.75 -2.96
C HIS A 57 -8.60 -10.57 -1.57
N ARG A 58 -9.63 -11.36 -1.25
CA ARG A 58 -10.50 -11.19 -0.07
C ARG A 58 -9.82 -11.40 1.28
N ILE A 59 -8.64 -12.02 1.31
CA ILE A 59 -7.92 -12.26 2.56
C ILE A 59 -6.55 -11.59 2.65
N LEU A 60 -6.15 -10.83 1.63
CA LEU A 60 -4.91 -10.07 1.63
C LEU A 60 -4.98 -8.96 2.71
N ARG A 61 -3.92 -8.83 3.49
CA ARG A 61 -3.83 -7.92 4.65
C ARG A 61 -2.59 -7.04 4.63
N LEU A 62 -1.49 -7.57 4.11
CA LEU A 62 -0.18 -6.96 4.17
C LEU A 62 0.36 -6.85 2.74
N VAL A 63 0.64 -5.64 2.30
CA VAL A 63 1.11 -5.34 0.95
C VAL A 63 2.33 -4.44 1.03
N TYR A 64 3.51 -4.97 0.71
CA TYR A 64 4.76 -4.22 0.71
C TYR A 64 5.29 -4.15 -0.73
N LEU A 65 5.20 -2.97 -1.34
CA LEU A 65 5.65 -2.67 -2.70
C LEU A 65 6.69 -1.53 -2.71
N ASN A 66 7.13 -1.10 -1.54
CA ASN A 66 8.04 0.02 -1.36
C ASN A 66 9.41 -0.21 -2.01
N ASN A 67 10.13 0.87 -2.31
CA ASN A 67 11.48 0.82 -2.88
C ASN A 67 11.50 0.05 -4.21
N ASN A 68 10.71 0.54 -5.18
CA ASN A 68 10.59 0.03 -6.53
C ASN A 68 10.50 1.20 -7.54
N GLN A 69 10.05 0.93 -8.76
CA GLN A 69 9.88 1.91 -9.83
C GLN A 69 8.45 1.86 -10.39
N PHE A 70 7.45 1.62 -9.52
CA PHE A 70 6.04 1.63 -9.93
C PHE A 70 5.61 3.03 -10.31
N THR A 71 4.80 3.14 -11.37
CA THR A 71 4.31 4.39 -11.97
C THR A 71 2.78 4.39 -12.04
N GLY A 72 2.17 5.54 -12.34
CA GLY A 72 0.72 5.67 -12.48
C GLY A 72 0.01 5.81 -11.13
N THR A 73 -1.30 5.64 -11.10
CA THR A 73 -2.13 5.93 -9.92
C THR A 73 -2.26 4.76 -8.96
N ILE A 74 -2.59 5.05 -7.70
CA ILE A 74 -3.00 4.03 -6.72
C ILE A 74 -4.41 3.55 -7.12
N PRO A 75 -4.63 2.24 -7.33
CA PRO A 75 -5.92 1.71 -7.78
C PRO A 75 -7.04 1.95 -6.76
N VAL A 76 -8.24 2.28 -7.22
CA VAL A 76 -9.39 2.59 -6.34
C VAL A 76 -9.90 1.36 -5.59
N SER A 77 -9.52 0.15 -6.01
CA SER A 77 -9.80 -1.08 -5.28
C SER A 77 -8.87 -1.34 -4.08
N TYR A 78 -7.73 -0.64 -3.97
CA TYR A 78 -6.77 -0.85 -2.87
C TYR A 78 -7.33 -0.62 -1.45
N PRO A 79 -8.15 0.41 -1.17
CA PRO A 79 -8.80 0.54 0.14
C PRO A 79 -9.75 -0.63 0.46
N THR A 80 -10.14 -1.41 -0.56
CA THR A 80 -11.03 -2.56 -0.42
C THR A 80 -10.31 -3.91 -0.51
N ILE A 81 -8.98 -3.92 -0.66
CA ILE A 81 -8.16 -5.14 -0.57
C ILE A 81 -8.54 -5.90 0.70
N GLY A 82 -8.73 -7.21 0.56
CA GLY A 82 -9.11 -8.03 1.70
C GLY A 82 -10.55 -7.86 2.13
N ASN A 83 -11.42 -7.27 1.30
CA ASN A 83 -12.75 -6.80 1.68
C ASN A 83 -12.69 -5.81 2.86
N ARG A 84 -11.96 -4.70 2.68
CA ARG A 84 -11.74 -3.64 3.68
C ARG A 84 -11.04 -4.12 4.96
N LYS A 85 -10.21 -5.15 4.84
CA LYS A 85 -9.44 -5.72 5.96
C LYS A 85 -7.94 -5.52 5.80
N LEU A 86 -7.50 -4.77 4.79
CA LEU A 86 -6.10 -4.35 4.64
C LEU A 86 -5.62 -3.75 5.97
N LYS A 87 -4.46 -4.21 6.43
CA LYS A 87 -3.83 -3.75 7.67
C LYS A 87 -2.64 -2.86 7.37
N GLU A 88 -1.82 -3.25 6.41
CA GLU A 88 -0.58 -2.53 6.11
C GLU A 88 -0.40 -2.45 4.60
N ILE A 89 -0.07 -1.26 4.12
CA ILE A 89 0.26 -1.03 2.73
C ILE A 89 1.39 -0.01 2.61
N HIS A 90 2.51 -0.48 2.06
CA HIS A 90 3.71 0.33 1.87
C HIS A 90 3.97 0.47 0.37
N LEU A 91 3.77 1.68 -0.12
CA LEU A 91 3.99 2.12 -1.50
C LEU A 91 5.09 3.17 -1.61
N ASN A 92 5.71 3.55 -0.49
CA ASN A 92 6.75 4.56 -0.43
C ASN A 92 7.96 4.25 -1.31
N ASP A 93 8.70 5.29 -1.70
CA ASP A 93 9.87 5.18 -2.59
C ASP A 93 9.51 4.51 -3.93
N ASN A 94 8.59 5.12 -4.66
CA ASN A 94 8.17 4.75 -6.01
C ASN A 94 7.98 6.02 -6.87
N GLN A 95 7.33 5.91 -8.02
CA GLN A 95 7.04 7.02 -8.94
C GLN A 95 5.53 7.15 -9.17
N LEU A 96 4.71 6.82 -8.17
CA LEU A 96 3.25 6.86 -8.26
C LEU A 96 2.77 8.31 -8.36
N THR A 97 1.69 8.53 -9.11
CA THR A 97 1.14 9.85 -9.45
C THR A 97 -0.34 9.95 -9.10
N GLY A 98 -0.90 11.16 -9.18
CA GLY A 98 -2.33 11.41 -8.97
C GLY A 98 -2.72 11.44 -7.50
N GLU A 99 -4.02 11.45 -7.23
CA GLU A 99 -4.56 11.63 -5.88
C GLU A 99 -4.66 10.31 -5.10
N MET A 100 -4.65 10.40 -3.77
CA MET A 100 -4.93 9.27 -2.89
C MET A 100 -6.42 8.90 -2.99
N PRO A 101 -6.80 7.61 -3.10
CA PRO A 101 -8.21 7.25 -3.23
C PRO A 101 -9.00 7.64 -1.98
N SER A 102 -10.08 8.41 -2.14
CA SER A 102 -10.87 8.99 -1.04
C SER A 102 -11.45 7.96 -0.06
N ASP A 103 -11.67 6.71 -0.51
CA ASP A 103 -12.17 5.64 0.35
C ASP A 103 -11.17 5.14 1.41
N TRP A 104 -9.90 5.54 1.33
CA TRP A 104 -8.93 5.30 2.39
C TRP A 104 -9.27 6.11 3.65
N SER A 105 -9.88 7.30 3.50
CA SER A 105 -10.33 8.13 4.62
C SER A 105 -11.66 7.64 5.21
N ASN A 106 -12.53 7.04 4.40
CA ASN A 106 -13.71 6.28 4.87
C ASN A 106 -13.34 4.93 5.52
N GLY A 107 -12.04 4.63 5.57
CA GLY A 107 -11.43 3.50 6.25
C GLY A 107 -11.53 3.54 7.78
N PHE A 108 -11.99 4.64 8.39
CA PHE A 108 -11.96 4.83 9.86
C PHE A 108 -13.31 4.61 10.55
N ASP A 109 -14.13 3.70 10.03
CA ASP A 109 -15.15 3.05 10.85
C ASP A 109 -14.40 2.26 11.94
N TYR A 110 -14.80 2.37 13.22
CA TYR A 110 -14.12 1.79 14.40
C TYR A 110 -13.89 0.26 14.34
N GLN A 111 -14.33 -0.41 13.27
CA GLN A 111 -14.14 -1.83 13.00
C GLN A 111 -13.04 -2.12 11.96
N LYS A 112 -12.50 -1.09 11.30
CA LYS A 112 -11.42 -1.18 10.31
C LYS A 112 -10.10 -0.79 10.98
N HIS A 113 -9.25 -1.78 11.16
CA HIS A 113 -7.97 -1.64 11.88
C HIS A 113 -6.83 -1.58 10.84
N ILE A 114 -6.71 -0.46 10.11
CA ILE A 114 -5.51 -0.19 9.32
C ILE A 114 -4.42 0.27 10.28
N LEU A 115 -3.25 -0.34 10.16
CA LEU A 115 -2.10 -0.15 11.04
C LEU A 115 -1.00 0.66 10.36
N ALA A 116 -0.84 0.55 9.05
CA ALA A 116 0.18 1.33 8.36
C ALA A 116 -0.22 1.67 6.94
N ILE A 117 -0.04 2.93 6.59
CA ILE A 117 -0.07 3.44 5.23
C ILE A 117 1.23 4.20 5.01
N ARG A 118 2.05 3.76 4.06
CA ARG A 118 3.26 4.49 3.68
C ARG A 118 3.22 4.80 2.19
N VAL A 119 3.20 6.08 1.86
CA VAL A 119 3.11 6.59 0.48
C VAL A 119 4.10 7.71 0.21
N GLU A 120 4.93 8.08 1.19
CA GLU A 120 5.99 9.08 1.08
C GLU A 120 6.98 8.78 -0.06
N ASN A 121 7.69 9.80 -0.53
CA ASN A 121 8.63 9.69 -1.64
C ASN A 121 7.98 9.09 -2.91
N ASN A 122 6.86 9.68 -3.32
CA ASN A 122 6.21 9.45 -4.61
C ASN A 122 5.98 10.80 -5.31
N ASN A 123 5.23 10.81 -6.43
CA ASN A 123 4.79 12.01 -7.13
C ASN A 123 3.27 12.22 -6.96
N LEU A 124 2.73 11.92 -5.78
CA LEU A 124 1.31 12.05 -5.51
C LEU A 124 0.91 13.52 -5.48
N GLU A 125 -0.29 13.82 -5.97
CA GLU A 125 -0.84 15.17 -6.06
C GLU A 125 -2.09 15.30 -5.18
N GLY A 126 -2.52 16.53 -4.93
CA GLY A 126 -3.69 16.83 -4.13
C GLY A 126 -3.46 16.77 -2.62
N GLU A 127 -4.43 17.30 -1.87
CA GLU A 127 -4.42 17.24 -0.41
C GLU A 127 -5.02 15.93 0.07
N PHE A 128 -4.36 15.29 1.03
CA PHE A 128 -4.90 14.11 1.70
C PHE A 128 -5.98 14.52 2.69
N ASP A 129 -7.00 13.67 2.83
CA ASP A 129 -8.04 13.89 3.82
C ASP A 129 -7.40 14.02 5.22
N LYS A 130 -7.80 15.05 5.96
CA LYS A 130 -7.26 15.32 7.30
C LYS A 130 -7.35 14.09 8.23
N SER A 131 -8.38 13.26 8.08
CA SER A 131 -8.53 12.03 8.86
C SER A 131 -7.43 10.98 8.59
N LEU A 132 -6.86 10.96 7.38
CA LEU A 132 -5.66 10.17 7.08
C LEU A 132 -4.45 10.76 7.79
N CYS A 133 -4.23 12.08 7.67
CA CYS A 133 -3.08 12.75 8.31
C CYS A 133 -3.13 12.73 9.86
N GLU A 134 -4.29 12.46 10.46
CA GLU A 134 -4.47 12.32 11.92
C GLU A 134 -4.14 10.91 12.46
N LEU A 135 -3.76 9.97 11.59
CA LEU A 135 -3.60 8.55 11.94
C LEU A 135 -2.60 8.27 13.07
N ASP A 136 -1.64 9.15 13.37
CA ASP A 136 -0.58 8.87 14.35
C ASP A 136 -0.78 9.54 15.74
N VAL A 137 -1.63 10.54 15.91
CA VAL A 137 -1.29 11.53 16.96
C VAL A 137 -1.82 11.20 18.37
N ARG A 138 -2.88 10.39 18.55
CA ARG A 138 -3.49 10.21 19.89
C ARG A 138 -4.17 8.86 20.10
N SER A 139 -3.49 7.90 20.71
CA SER A 139 -3.89 7.35 22.02
C SER A 139 -3.08 6.11 22.37
N GLY A 140 -2.67 6.01 23.64
CA GLY A 140 -2.06 4.81 24.23
C GLY A 140 -3.01 3.61 24.33
N LYS A 141 -3.67 3.24 23.23
CA LYS A 141 -4.45 2.01 23.06
C LYS A 141 -3.86 1.20 21.91
N ALA A 142 -2.82 0.41 22.23
CA ALA A 142 -2.40 -0.86 21.61
C ALA A 142 -2.37 -1.08 20.07
N GLU A 143 -2.71 -0.12 19.23
CA GLU A 143 -2.57 -0.22 17.78
C GLU A 143 -1.83 1.02 17.31
N LEU A 144 -0.53 0.84 17.06
CA LEU A 144 0.30 1.85 16.41
C LEU A 144 -0.23 1.98 14.98
N VAL A 145 -0.80 3.13 14.66
CA VAL A 145 -1.20 3.46 13.29
C VAL A 145 -0.19 4.44 12.72
N GLU A 146 0.53 4.04 11.69
CA GLU A 146 1.58 4.86 11.07
C GLU A 146 1.11 5.34 9.69
N LEU A 147 1.12 6.67 9.49
CA LEU A 147 1.01 7.26 8.16
C LEU A 147 2.36 7.89 7.77
N GLY A 148 3.00 7.32 6.76
CA GLY A 148 4.09 7.97 6.02
C GLY A 148 3.52 8.65 4.77
N ALA A 149 3.63 9.97 4.69
CA ALA A 149 3.19 10.78 3.56
C ALA A 149 4.05 12.04 3.45
N ASP A 150 4.18 12.58 2.23
CA ASP A 150 4.93 13.81 2.00
C ASP A 150 4.18 15.01 2.61
N CYS A 151 4.92 15.89 3.30
CA CYS A 151 4.34 16.97 4.11
C CYS A 151 3.55 17.99 3.29
N ASP A 152 3.86 18.17 2.00
CA ASP A 152 3.15 19.08 1.11
C ASP A 152 1.74 18.58 0.75
N ASN A 153 1.50 17.26 0.82
CA ASN A 153 0.21 16.63 0.55
C ASN A 153 -0.65 16.50 1.81
N CYS A 154 -0.03 16.47 3.00
CA CYS A 154 -0.73 16.53 4.27
C CYS A 154 -0.73 17.97 4.81
N SER A 155 -1.80 18.73 4.58
CA SER A 155 -1.98 20.08 5.11
C SER A 155 -2.16 20.05 6.65
N CYS A 156 -1.09 19.80 7.42
CA CYS A 156 -1.17 19.60 8.86
C CYS A 156 -0.51 20.69 9.70
N LYS A 157 -1.19 21.07 10.79
CA LYS A 157 -0.64 21.80 11.95
C LYS A 157 0.25 20.92 12.84
N LEU A 158 0.58 19.71 12.38
CA LEU A 158 1.30 18.64 13.08
C LEU A 158 2.58 18.20 12.33
N CYS A 159 3.12 19.05 11.45
CA CYS A 159 4.38 18.82 10.76
C CYS A 159 5.59 18.94 11.72
N GLU A 160 5.82 17.96 12.61
CA GLU A 160 7.10 17.70 13.29
C GLU A 160 7.15 16.23 13.75
N PRO A 161 8.30 15.53 13.80
CA PRO A 161 9.58 15.64 13.08
C PRO A 161 9.77 14.53 12.00
N TYR A 162 8.72 13.76 11.67
CA TYR A 162 8.82 12.62 10.75
C TYR A 162 8.65 12.96 9.26
N CYS A 163 8.26 14.20 8.95
CA CYS A 163 8.47 14.74 7.61
C CYS A 163 9.93 15.17 7.47
N THR A 164 10.75 14.35 6.85
CA THR A 164 12.07 14.80 6.39
C THR A 164 11.90 15.63 5.11
N PRO A 165 12.51 16.82 5.00
CA PRO A 165 12.50 17.62 3.78
C PRO A 165 13.27 16.97 2.63
#